data_AF-A5FD12-F1
#
_entry.id   AF-A5FD12-F1
#
_cell.length_a   1.000
_cell.length_b   1.000
_cell.length_c   1.000
_cell.angle_alpha   90.00
_cell.angle_beta   90.00
_cell.angle_gamma   90.00
#
_symmetry.space_group_name_H-M   'P 1'
#
loop_
_entity.id
_entity.type
_entity.pdbx_description
1 polymer ?
#
loop_
_entity_poly.entity_id
_entity_poly.type
_entity_poly.pdbx_seq_one_letter_code
_entity_poly.pdbx_strand_id
1 'polypeptide(L)'
;MKNILLFILLFCTICNAQDTPNADIAKEIYSPSNKEKLAADAYEVFKTNKFLDFKNRETLIEKIEGAVYKKMDLNDYFPNKKDWDKIEKEDITTFEKEKNAQYSYSNNTLTEIKTEFGSYNVRKEIKTIYNSKCFVLLYEKKYFVGDNYNRTESTINEYINDNQVVKIIRKIEYPKKENNSQSVIRVKYEDDILNIASENGSILCEFIENKMPAESISKLTPNQTTDYFRYALIQQNIGAAKKHCTEKMAQKIESVLLPYPNITDINSLGGSGSFGEKVTINENWGIILKDNKTEKCNVVLRFVKQKNGWKIDDFEIIKKPL
;
A
#
# COMPACT_ATOMS: atom_id res chain seq x y z
N MET A 1 43.13 70.29 -22.88
CA MET A 1 42.60 71.01 -21.70
C MET A 1 41.58 72.00 -22.24
N LYS A 2 40.30 72.07 -21.89
CA LYS A 2 39.53 71.63 -20.73
C LYS A 2 38.05 71.59 -21.18
N ASN A 3 37.31 70.70 -20.55
CA ASN A 3 35.86 70.52 -20.43
C ASN A 3 34.99 71.77 -20.69
N ILE A 4 33.74 71.57 -21.12
CA ILE A 4 32.55 71.73 -20.25
C ILE A 4 31.26 71.39 -21.02
N LEU A 5 30.41 70.62 -20.31
CA LEU A 5 28.95 70.43 -20.40
C LEU A 5 28.24 70.76 -21.73
N LEU A 6 27.53 69.77 -22.26
CA LEU A 6 26.26 70.03 -22.93
C LEU A 6 25.11 69.46 -22.10
N PHE A 7 24.19 70.38 -21.80
CA PHE A 7 22.97 70.22 -21.05
C PHE A 7 21.91 69.47 -21.87
N ILE A 8 21.06 68.78 -21.12
CA ILE A 8 19.85 68.04 -21.48
C ILE A 8 18.88 68.85 -22.36
N LEU A 9 18.31 68.23 -23.40
CA LEU A 9 16.89 68.44 -23.75
C LEU A 9 16.31 67.31 -24.63
N LEU A 10 15.50 66.49 -23.95
CA LEU A 10 14.21 65.93 -24.37
C LEU A 10 13.82 66.13 -25.86
N PHE A 11 13.66 65.02 -26.59
CA PHE A 11 12.55 64.88 -27.53
C PHE A 11 11.91 63.50 -27.38
N CYS A 12 10.67 63.54 -26.93
CA CYS A 12 9.77 62.42 -26.77
C CYS A 12 9.46 61.78 -28.13
N THR A 13 9.72 60.48 -28.27
CA THR A 13 8.93 59.65 -29.18
C THR A 13 8.16 58.64 -28.34
N ILE A 14 6.87 58.91 -28.30
CA ILE A 14 5.79 58.12 -27.74
C ILE A 14 5.74 56.78 -28.49
N CYS A 15 6.14 55.71 -27.82
CA CYS A 15 5.67 54.37 -28.15
C CYS A 15 4.64 54.00 -27.10
N ASN A 16 3.38 53.85 -27.54
CA ASN A 16 2.31 53.23 -26.78
C ASN A 16 2.72 51.79 -26.45
N ALA A 17 3.27 51.56 -25.26
CA ALA A 17 3.18 50.28 -24.60
C ALA A 17 1.97 50.38 -23.68
N GLN A 18 0.91 49.67 -24.04
CA GLN A 18 -0.20 49.42 -23.13
C GLN A 18 0.37 48.90 -21.81
N ASP A 19 -0.06 49.50 -20.71
CA ASP A 19 0.12 48.95 -19.37
C ASP A 19 -0.44 47.52 -19.36
N THR A 20 0.41 46.53 -19.59
CA THR A 20 0.15 45.19 -19.07
C THR A 20 0.10 45.36 -17.56
N PRO A 21 -1.04 45.05 -16.91
CA PRO A 21 -1.05 44.99 -15.46
C PRO A 21 0.06 44.03 -15.08
N ASN A 22 0.97 44.47 -14.21
CA ASN A 22 1.84 43.56 -13.49
C ASN A 22 0.92 42.53 -12.84
N ALA A 23 0.82 41.35 -13.46
CA ALA A 23 0.30 40.20 -12.78
C ALA A 23 1.31 39.97 -11.66
N ASP A 24 0.95 40.41 -10.45
CA ASP A 24 1.50 39.93 -9.20
C ASP A 24 1.25 38.42 -9.17
N ILE A 25 2.06 37.68 -9.92
CA ILE A 25 2.20 36.25 -9.74
C ILE A 25 3.12 36.11 -8.54
N ALA A 26 2.57 36.40 -7.37
CA ALA A 26 3.02 35.72 -6.17
C ALA A 26 2.87 34.23 -6.48
N LYS A 27 3.96 33.59 -6.92
CA LYS A 27 4.06 32.13 -6.86
C LYS A 27 3.88 31.80 -5.39
N GLU A 28 2.65 31.47 -5.00
CA GLU A 28 2.37 30.88 -3.70
C GLU A 28 3.28 29.66 -3.60
N ILE A 29 4.33 29.80 -2.80
CA ILE A 29 5.24 28.70 -2.50
C ILE A 29 4.37 27.70 -1.74
N TYR A 30 4.06 26.58 -2.40
CA TYR A 30 3.27 25.53 -1.79
C TYR A 30 3.92 25.13 -0.46
N SER A 31 3.17 25.31 0.63
CA SER A 31 3.54 24.88 1.96
C SER A 31 2.60 23.76 2.38
N PRO A 32 3.10 22.56 2.69
CA PRO A 32 2.26 21.46 3.14
C PRO A 32 1.46 21.85 4.39
N SER A 33 0.17 21.49 4.39
CA SER A 33 -0.70 21.56 5.56
C SER A 33 -0.24 20.59 6.64
N ASN A 34 -0.68 20.81 7.89
CA ASN A 34 -0.38 19.89 9.00
C ASN A 34 -0.88 18.46 8.71
N LYS A 35 -2.02 18.32 8.01
CA LYS A 35 -2.57 17.01 7.62
C LYS A 35 -1.64 16.28 6.64
N GLU A 36 -1.11 16.99 5.65
CA GLU A 36 -0.14 16.42 4.71
C GLU A 36 1.18 16.04 5.39
N LYS A 37 1.65 16.87 6.34
CA LYS A 37 2.84 16.55 7.16
C LYS A 37 2.63 15.30 8.02
N LEU A 38 1.46 15.16 8.65
CA LEU A 38 1.11 13.97 9.43
C LEU A 38 1.04 12.70 8.57
N ALA A 39 0.48 12.79 7.37
CA ALA A 39 0.47 11.66 6.43
C ALA A 39 1.89 11.27 5.96
N ALA A 40 2.77 12.26 5.76
CA ALA A 40 4.18 12.01 5.47
C ALA A 40 4.92 11.36 6.66
N ASP A 41 4.64 11.79 7.88
CA ASP A 41 5.15 11.16 9.11
C ASP A 41 4.69 9.70 9.21
N ALA A 42 3.42 9.42 8.91
CA ALA A 42 2.87 8.06 8.88
C ALA A 42 3.56 7.18 7.82
N TYR A 43 3.69 7.68 6.60
CA TYR A 43 4.41 6.99 5.52
C TYR A 43 5.83 6.60 5.93
N GLU A 44 6.53 7.50 6.61
CA GLU A 44 7.90 7.27 7.04
C GLU A 44 8.01 6.24 8.17
N VAL A 45 7.03 6.18 9.08
CA VAL A 45 6.89 5.09 10.04
C VAL A 45 6.71 3.74 9.33
N PHE A 46 5.81 3.66 8.34
CA PHE A 46 5.58 2.41 7.60
C PHE A 46 6.77 1.96 6.77
N LYS A 47 7.49 2.91 6.16
CA LYS A 47 8.71 2.66 5.41
C LYS A 47 9.84 2.17 6.32
N THR A 48 9.96 2.73 7.52
CA THR A 48 10.99 2.36 8.51
C THR A 48 10.71 0.98 9.11
N ASN A 49 9.45 0.62 9.28
CA ASN A 49 9.04 -0.71 9.72
C ASN A 49 9.03 -1.73 8.57
N LYS A 50 10.22 -2.26 8.28
CA LYS A 50 10.41 -3.35 7.32
C LYS A 50 9.45 -4.52 7.57
N PHE A 51 9.26 -4.89 8.85
CA PHE A 51 8.40 -5.98 9.34
C PHE A 51 7.02 -5.54 9.86
N LEU A 52 6.49 -4.36 9.52
CA LEU A 52 5.12 -4.06 9.98
C LEU A 52 4.16 -5.10 9.40
N ASP A 53 3.60 -5.92 10.28
CA ASP A 53 2.87 -7.12 9.92
C ASP A 53 1.48 -6.75 9.40
N PHE A 54 1.41 -6.57 8.08
CA PHE A 54 0.17 -6.47 7.34
C PHE A 54 -0.14 -7.78 6.62
N LYS A 55 0.48 -8.90 7.03
CA LYS A 55 0.17 -10.22 6.47
C LYS A 55 -1.32 -10.44 6.72
N ASN A 56 -2.12 -10.45 5.65
CA ASN A 56 -3.59 -10.52 5.64
C ASN A 56 -4.38 -9.19 5.79
N ARG A 57 -3.71 -8.03 5.79
CA ARG A 57 -4.35 -6.70 5.78
C ARG A 57 -4.29 -6.12 4.37
N GLU A 58 -5.40 -5.58 3.88
CA GLU A 58 -5.47 -5.05 2.50
C GLU A 58 -5.67 -3.54 2.47
N THR A 59 -6.18 -2.93 3.53
CA THR A 59 -6.46 -1.50 3.56
C THR A 59 -5.85 -0.83 4.78
N LEU A 60 -5.25 0.33 4.54
CA LEU A 60 -4.87 1.31 5.56
C LEU A 60 -5.88 2.47 5.54
N ILE A 61 -6.49 2.75 6.69
CA ILE A 61 -7.28 3.97 6.91
C ILE A 61 -6.50 4.91 7.81
N GLU A 62 -6.22 6.11 7.33
CA GLU A 62 -5.66 7.21 8.11
C GLU A 62 -6.78 8.11 8.61
N LYS A 63 -6.84 8.33 9.93
CA LYS A 63 -7.77 9.24 10.60
C LYS A 63 -7.01 10.37 11.29
N ILE A 64 -7.47 11.59 11.08
CA ILE A 64 -6.95 12.79 11.75
C ILE A 64 -8.14 13.44 12.45
N GLU A 65 -8.01 13.72 13.75
CA GLU A 65 -9.10 14.29 14.58
C GLU A 65 -10.38 13.41 14.55
N GLY A 66 -10.21 12.09 14.43
CA GLY A 66 -11.32 11.12 14.35
C GLY A 66 -12.00 11.02 12.98
N ALA A 67 -11.72 11.94 12.05
CA ALA A 67 -12.25 11.90 10.70
C ALA A 67 -11.33 11.11 9.75
N VAL A 68 -11.91 10.36 8.82
CA VAL A 68 -11.15 9.68 7.76
C VAL A 68 -10.49 10.72 6.87
N TYR A 69 -9.16 10.73 6.87
CA TYR A 69 -8.34 11.59 6.02
C TYR A 69 -8.01 10.88 4.71
N LYS A 70 -7.59 9.61 4.78
CA LYS A 70 -7.16 8.84 3.62
C LYS A 70 -7.49 7.36 3.78
N LYS A 71 -7.78 6.69 2.66
CA LYS A 71 -7.95 5.23 2.57
C LYS A 71 -7.07 4.72 1.42
N MET A 72 -6.29 3.68 1.67
CA MET A 72 -5.30 3.18 0.70
C MET A 72 -5.30 1.65 0.66
N ASP A 73 -5.15 1.10 -0.55
CA ASP A 73 -4.84 -0.30 -0.75
C ASP A 73 -3.36 -0.55 -0.41
N LEU A 74 -3.09 -1.50 0.48
CA LEU A 74 -1.74 -1.85 0.91
C LEU A 74 -0.94 -2.56 -0.19
N ASN A 75 -1.60 -3.16 -1.19
CA ASN A 75 -0.93 -3.71 -2.37
C ASN A 75 -0.30 -2.62 -3.23
N ASP A 76 -0.90 -1.42 -3.26
CA ASP A 76 -0.44 -0.28 -4.04
C ASP A 76 0.36 0.74 -3.22
N TYR A 77 0.42 0.55 -1.89
CA TYR A 77 1.04 1.51 -0.97
C TYR A 77 2.56 1.58 -1.12
N PHE A 78 3.20 0.46 -1.47
CA PHE A 78 4.64 0.39 -1.73
C PHE A 78 4.89 0.21 -3.24
N PRO A 79 5.90 0.88 -3.84
CA PRO A 79 6.20 0.77 -5.26
C PRO A 79 6.47 -0.65 -5.75
N ASN A 80 6.91 -1.53 -4.86
CA ASN A 80 7.14 -2.95 -5.12
C ASN A 80 6.38 -3.77 -4.06
N LYS A 81 5.76 -4.88 -4.49
CA LYS A 81 5.13 -5.84 -3.58
C LYS A 81 6.18 -6.38 -2.61
N LYS A 82 5.92 -6.28 -1.30
CA LYS A 82 6.81 -6.83 -0.27
C LYS A 82 6.86 -8.36 -0.38
N ASP A 83 8.06 -8.91 -0.46
CA ASP A 83 8.34 -10.35 -0.35
C ASP A 83 8.62 -10.66 1.13
N TRP A 84 7.59 -11.06 1.86
CA TRP A 84 7.66 -11.30 3.30
C TRP A 84 8.63 -12.44 3.65
N ASP A 85 8.67 -13.50 2.84
CA ASP A 85 9.55 -14.64 3.08
C ASP A 85 11.03 -14.24 2.93
N LYS A 86 11.35 -13.39 1.94
CA LYS A 86 12.69 -12.81 1.78
C LYS A 86 13.01 -11.88 2.95
N ILE A 87 12.08 -11.00 3.30
CA ILE A 87 12.24 -10.00 4.36
C ILE A 87 12.50 -10.69 5.71
N GLU A 88 11.70 -11.69 6.11
CA GLU A 88 11.83 -12.44 7.38
C GLU A 88 13.20 -13.15 7.51
N LYS A 89 13.75 -13.62 6.38
CA LYS A 89 15.03 -14.33 6.32
C LYS A 89 16.24 -13.41 6.20
N GLU A 90 16.03 -12.13 5.91
CA GLU A 90 17.13 -11.18 5.72
C GLU A 90 17.82 -10.86 7.05
N ASP A 91 19.14 -10.87 7.00
CA ASP A 91 20.03 -10.48 8.09
C ASP A 91 21.31 -9.89 7.53
N ILE A 92 22.19 -9.45 8.42
CA ILE A 92 23.50 -8.85 8.07
C ILE A 92 24.41 -9.78 7.25
N THR A 93 24.16 -11.09 7.23
CA THR A 93 24.95 -12.08 6.47
C THR A 93 24.46 -12.22 5.04
N THR A 94 23.15 -12.04 4.84
CA THR A 94 22.45 -12.10 3.55
C THR A 94 22.20 -10.73 2.93
N PHE A 95 22.49 -9.66 3.65
CA PHE A 95 22.38 -8.27 3.21
C PHE A 95 23.18 -8.02 1.92
N GLU A 96 22.49 -7.49 0.92
CA GLU A 96 23.11 -7.13 -0.36
C GLU A 96 23.98 -5.87 -0.19
N LYS A 97 25.29 -6.02 -0.38
CA LYS A 97 26.25 -4.94 -0.20
C LYS A 97 26.39 -4.11 -1.48
N GLU A 98 26.32 -2.79 -1.33
CA GLU A 98 26.64 -1.85 -2.40
C GLU A 98 28.12 -1.91 -2.75
N LYS A 99 28.45 -1.97 -4.06
CA LYS A 99 29.84 -2.11 -4.53
C LYS A 99 30.76 -0.97 -4.11
N ASN A 100 30.22 0.23 -3.93
CA ASN A 100 30.98 1.46 -3.66
C ASN A 100 30.90 1.90 -2.20
N ALA A 101 30.43 1.02 -1.32
CA ALA A 101 30.35 1.30 0.11
C ALA A 101 31.35 0.46 0.91
N GLN A 102 31.81 1.02 2.02
CA GLN A 102 32.64 0.33 3.00
C GLN A 102 31.74 -0.23 4.10
N TYR A 103 32.02 -1.46 4.50
CA TYR A 103 31.24 -2.16 5.52
C TYR A 103 32.13 -2.60 6.68
N SER A 104 31.66 -2.37 7.90
CA SER A 104 32.28 -2.89 9.12
C SER A 104 31.23 -3.48 10.05
N TYR A 105 31.58 -4.57 10.73
CA TYR A 105 30.70 -5.23 11.68
C TYR A 105 31.25 -5.13 13.09
N SER A 106 30.42 -4.67 14.03
CA SER A 106 30.78 -4.56 15.45
C SER A 106 29.54 -4.57 16.32
N ASN A 107 29.60 -5.21 17.48
CA ASN A 107 28.52 -5.20 18.48
C ASN A 107 27.12 -5.54 17.92
N ASN A 108 27.01 -6.59 17.09
CA ASN A 108 25.75 -6.97 16.43
C ASN A 108 25.15 -5.91 15.48
N THR A 109 25.95 -4.94 15.07
CA THR A 109 25.55 -3.91 14.11
C THR A 109 26.42 -3.94 12.86
N LEU A 110 25.80 -3.71 11.72
CA LEU A 110 26.48 -3.48 10.45
C LEU A 110 26.56 -1.97 10.24
N THR A 111 27.76 -1.43 10.00
CA THR A 111 27.95 -0.03 9.59
C THR A 111 28.33 0.00 8.12
N GLU A 112 27.56 0.75 7.34
CA GLU A 112 27.83 1.12 5.94
C GLU A 112 28.33 2.57 5.90
N ILE A 113 29.41 2.83 5.15
CA ILE A 113 29.91 4.16 4.88
C ILE A 113 30.07 4.34 3.37
N LYS A 114 29.52 5.42 2.81
CA LYS A 114 29.72 5.78 1.41
C LYS A 114 29.90 7.27 1.22
N THR A 115 30.52 7.63 0.11
CA THR A 115 30.73 9.02 -0.30
C THR A 115 30.05 9.25 -1.65
N GLU A 116 29.17 10.24 -1.71
CA GLU A 116 28.53 10.69 -2.95
C GLU A 116 29.08 12.06 -3.35
N PHE A 117 29.30 12.27 -4.64
CA PHE A 117 29.67 13.57 -5.20
C PHE A 117 28.52 14.11 -6.04
N GLY A 118 28.18 15.38 -5.84
CA GLY A 118 27.18 16.11 -6.60
C GLY A 118 27.78 17.29 -7.35
N SER A 119 26.95 17.98 -8.12
CA SER A 119 27.33 19.21 -8.83
C SER A 119 27.81 20.29 -7.86
N TYR A 120 28.59 21.26 -8.36
CA TYR A 120 29.05 22.44 -7.61
C TYR A 120 29.88 22.11 -6.36
N ASN A 121 30.80 21.14 -6.46
CA ASN A 121 31.70 20.72 -5.36
C ASN A 121 30.96 20.25 -4.09
N VAL A 122 29.74 19.73 -4.25
CA VAL A 122 29.00 19.16 -3.12
C VAL A 122 29.47 17.72 -2.90
N ARG A 123 30.07 17.45 -1.74
CA ARG A 123 30.37 16.08 -1.27
C ARG A 123 29.42 15.71 -0.16
N LYS A 124 28.93 14.46 -0.17
CA LYS A 124 28.13 13.89 0.90
C LYS A 124 28.85 12.69 1.48
N GLU A 125 29.04 12.67 2.78
CA GLU A 125 29.48 11.48 3.51
C GLU A 125 28.26 10.88 4.20
N ILE A 126 27.96 9.63 3.88
CA ILE A 126 26.77 8.92 4.36
C ILE A 126 27.24 7.76 5.23
N LYS A 127 26.67 7.68 6.43
CA LYS A 127 26.86 6.57 7.36
C LYS A 127 25.50 5.99 7.71
N THR A 128 25.34 4.68 7.50
CA THR A 128 24.16 3.95 7.92
C THR A 128 24.57 2.87 8.91
N ILE A 129 23.88 2.78 10.06
CA ILE A 129 24.07 1.71 11.04
C ILE A 129 22.80 0.87 11.04
N TYR A 130 22.96 -0.44 10.91
CA TYR A 130 21.90 -1.42 10.94
C TYR A 130 22.00 -2.31 12.17
N ASN A 131 20.87 -2.81 12.68
CA ASN A 131 20.86 -3.94 13.62
C ASN A 131 21.12 -5.27 12.89
N SER A 132 21.13 -6.39 13.64
CA SER A 132 21.38 -7.73 13.09
C SER A 132 20.36 -8.20 12.04
N LYS A 133 19.17 -7.58 11.99
CA LYS A 133 18.10 -7.85 11.02
C LYS A 133 18.02 -6.80 9.90
N CYS A 134 19.09 -6.03 9.72
CA CYS A 134 19.19 -5.00 8.68
C CYS A 134 18.18 -3.86 8.83
N PHE A 135 17.69 -3.58 10.04
CA PHE A 135 16.95 -2.34 10.32
C PHE A 135 17.91 -1.19 10.53
N VAL A 136 17.64 -0.08 9.85
CA VAL A 136 18.38 1.16 10.02
C VAL A 136 18.14 1.70 11.44
N LEU A 137 19.17 1.69 12.28
CA LEU A 137 19.21 2.33 13.59
C LEU A 137 19.59 3.82 13.47
N LEU A 138 20.55 4.12 12.60
CA LEU A 138 21.02 5.47 12.31
C LEU A 138 21.24 5.61 10.80
N TYR A 139 20.76 6.70 10.24
CA TYR A 139 21.18 7.20 8.95
C TYR A 139 21.68 8.63 9.11
N GLU A 140 22.94 8.88 8.78
CA GLU A 140 23.60 10.17 8.92
C GLU A 140 24.17 10.60 7.56
N LYS A 141 23.93 11.85 7.18
CA LYS A 141 24.41 12.45 5.94
C LYS A 141 25.05 13.79 6.21
N LYS A 142 26.37 13.86 6.05
CA LYS A 142 27.15 15.11 6.18
C LYS A 142 27.34 15.73 4.81
N TYR A 143 27.02 17.01 4.70
CA TYR A 143 27.17 17.80 3.49
C TYR A 143 28.39 18.69 3.59
N PHE A 144 29.16 18.72 2.51
CA PHE A 144 30.31 19.60 2.33
C PHE A 144 30.16 20.38 1.03
N VAL A 145 30.58 21.64 1.01
CA VAL A 145 30.68 22.49 -0.19
C VAL A 145 32.12 22.93 -0.34
N GLY A 146 32.82 22.37 -1.33
CA GLY A 146 34.29 22.34 -1.32
C GLY A 146 34.79 21.56 -0.10
N ASP A 147 35.77 22.10 0.61
CA ASP A 147 36.30 21.49 1.84
C ASP A 147 35.50 21.87 3.11
N ASN A 148 34.51 22.76 2.98
CA ASN A 148 33.79 23.31 4.12
C ASN A 148 32.59 22.45 4.50
N TYR A 149 32.52 22.06 5.77
CA TYR A 149 31.33 21.44 6.36
C TYR A 149 30.13 22.40 6.30
N ASN A 150 29.01 21.92 5.77
CA ASN A 150 27.78 22.70 5.59
C ASN A 150 26.73 22.35 6.64
N ARG A 151 26.36 21.06 6.75
CA ARG A 151 25.37 20.55 7.71
C ARG A 151 25.42 19.02 7.81
N THR A 152 24.82 18.49 8.86
CA THR A 152 24.54 17.06 9.02
C THR A 152 23.03 16.86 9.12
N GLU A 153 22.50 15.94 8.34
CA GLU A 153 21.13 15.46 8.46
C GLU A 153 21.20 14.06 9.08
N SER A 154 20.47 13.81 10.16
CA SER A 154 20.44 12.49 10.81
C SER A 154 19.02 12.02 11.05
N THR A 155 18.81 10.71 10.93
CA THR A 155 17.59 10.00 11.30
C THR A 155 17.98 8.86 12.25
N ILE A 156 17.44 8.88 13.46
CA ILE A 156 17.66 7.87 14.50
C ILE A 156 16.34 7.14 14.73
N ASN A 157 16.36 5.82 14.61
CA ASN A 157 15.18 4.97 14.79
C ASN A 157 15.35 4.12 16.04
N GLU A 158 14.40 4.21 16.96
CA GLU A 158 14.32 3.38 18.16
C GLU A 158 13.25 2.30 17.95
N TYR A 159 13.62 1.06 18.21
CA TYR A 159 12.77 -0.12 18.01
C TYR A 159 12.49 -0.83 19.33
N ILE A 160 11.35 -1.52 19.41
CA ILE A 160 11.09 -2.53 20.46
C ILE A 160 11.54 -3.92 20.00
N ASN A 161 11.40 -4.93 20.87
CA ASN A 161 11.96 -6.28 20.70
C ASN A 161 11.53 -6.98 19.39
N ASP A 162 10.37 -6.63 18.83
CA ASP A 162 9.87 -7.19 17.55
C ASP A 162 10.32 -6.39 16.31
N ASN A 163 11.30 -5.49 16.47
CA ASN A 163 11.77 -4.54 15.44
C ASN A 163 10.66 -3.62 14.91
N GLN A 164 9.66 -3.32 15.74
CA GLN A 164 8.70 -2.26 15.47
C GLN A 164 9.27 -0.92 15.94
N VAL A 165 9.28 0.09 15.08
CA VAL A 165 9.79 1.43 15.39
C VAL A 165 8.80 2.11 16.34
N VAL A 166 9.28 2.58 17.48
CA VAL A 166 8.46 3.32 18.46
C VAL A 166 8.78 4.81 18.43
N LYS A 167 9.94 5.19 17.88
CA LYS A 167 10.35 6.59 17.80
C LYS A 167 11.32 6.83 16.65
N ILE A 168 11.09 7.90 15.91
CA ILE A 168 11.97 8.39 14.85
C ILE A 168 12.38 9.82 15.23
N ILE A 169 13.68 10.07 15.33
CA ILE A 169 14.24 11.40 15.61
C ILE A 169 14.95 11.86 14.35
N ARG A 170 14.52 12.99 13.78
CA ARG A 170 15.23 13.65 12.69
C ARG A 170 15.93 14.88 13.22
N LYS A 171 17.19 15.09 12.83
CA LYS A 171 17.96 16.28 13.20
C LYS A 171 18.63 16.89 11.99
N ILE A 172 18.70 18.22 11.98
CA ILE A 172 19.57 18.98 11.11
C ILE A 172 20.53 19.77 11.99
N GLU A 173 21.83 19.59 11.79
CA GLU A 173 22.87 20.25 12.55
C GLU A 173 23.77 21.09 11.65
N TYR A 174 23.89 22.39 11.95
CA TYR A 174 24.75 23.33 11.23
C TYR A 174 26.02 23.64 12.04
N PRO A 175 27.13 24.08 11.38
CA PRO A 175 28.39 24.41 12.04
C PRO A 175 28.24 25.38 13.22
N LYS A 176 27.40 26.41 13.06
CA LYS A 176 27.13 27.44 14.08
C LYS A 176 26.03 27.09 15.07
N LYS A 177 25.33 25.96 14.87
CA LYS A 177 24.22 25.45 15.69
C LYS A 177 22.95 26.32 15.80
N GLU A 178 22.98 27.58 15.37
CA GLU A 178 21.87 28.54 15.45
C GLU A 178 20.57 28.05 14.78
N ASN A 179 20.69 27.36 13.66
CA ASN A 179 19.55 26.86 12.87
C ASN A 179 19.32 25.36 13.04
N ASN A 180 19.81 24.78 14.14
CA ASN A 180 19.61 23.36 14.40
C ASN A 180 18.12 23.09 14.60
N SER A 181 17.64 22.00 14.01
CA SER A 181 16.26 21.56 14.17
C SER A 181 16.21 20.10 14.56
N GLN A 182 15.19 19.74 15.31
CA GLN A 182 14.89 18.37 15.67
C GLN A 182 13.38 18.17 15.59
N SER A 183 12.96 17.12 14.89
CA SER A 183 11.58 16.64 14.94
C SER A 183 11.56 15.20 15.47
N VAL A 184 10.49 14.87 16.19
CA VAL A 184 10.32 13.56 16.83
C VAL A 184 8.95 13.03 16.47
N ILE A 185 8.94 11.84 15.88
CA ILE A 185 7.74 11.05 15.63
C ILE A 185 7.72 9.93 16.66
N ARG A 186 6.59 9.74 17.33
CA ARG A 186 6.36 8.65 18.29
C ARG A 186 5.24 7.76 17.78
N VAL A 187 5.38 6.46 18.02
CA VAL A 187 4.43 5.45 17.55
C VAL A 187 3.98 4.63 18.75
N LYS A 188 2.67 4.46 18.89
CA LYS A 188 2.04 3.53 19.83
C LYS A 188 1.24 2.51 19.04
N TYR A 189 1.48 1.23 19.33
CA TYR A 189 0.80 0.10 18.71
C TYR A 189 -0.29 -0.41 19.66
N GLU A 190 -1.51 -0.58 19.14
CA GLU A 190 -2.67 -1.13 19.84
C GLU A 190 -3.44 -2.02 18.86
N ASP A 191 -3.29 -3.35 18.97
CA ASP A 191 -3.88 -4.33 18.05
C ASP A 191 -3.67 -3.92 16.57
N ASP A 192 -4.76 -3.70 15.83
CA ASP A 192 -4.79 -3.32 14.41
C ASP A 192 -4.63 -1.80 14.17
N ILE A 193 -4.27 -1.05 15.21
CA ILE A 193 -4.21 0.40 15.21
C ILE A 193 -2.82 0.89 15.56
N LEU A 194 -2.33 1.84 14.77
CA LEU A 194 -1.12 2.60 15.03
C LEU A 194 -1.48 4.05 15.30
N ASN A 195 -1.10 4.57 16.46
CA ASN A 195 -1.20 5.98 16.76
C ASN A 195 0.17 6.64 16.60
N ILE A 196 0.27 7.58 15.66
CA ILE A 196 1.50 8.26 15.30
C ILE A 196 1.36 9.73 15.71
N ALA A 197 2.27 10.21 16.55
CA ALA A 197 2.26 11.57 17.06
C ALA A 197 3.57 12.31 16.73
N SER A 198 3.46 13.56 16.29
CA SER A 198 4.58 14.46 16.04
C SER A 198 4.23 15.89 16.48
N GLU A 199 5.09 16.86 16.19
CA GLU A 199 4.80 18.28 16.43
C GLU A 199 3.59 18.79 15.64
N ASN A 200 3.20 18.09 14.57
CA ASN A 200 2.08 18.47 13.70
C ASN A 200 0.72 17.96 14.21
N GLY A 201 0.70 17.14 15.27
CA GLY A 201 -0.52 16.53 15.84
C GLY A 201 -0.43 15.01 15.93
N SER A 202 -1.56 14.34 15.75
CA SER A 202 -1.64 12.88 15.79
C SER A 202 -2.48 12.33 14.64
N ILE A 203 -2.04 11.20 14.09
CA ILE A 203 -2.70 10.45 13.04
C ILE A 203 -2.88 9.01 13.51
N LEU A 204 -4.10 8.52 13.40
CA LEU A 204 -4.47 7.16 13.76
C LEU A 204 -4.56 6.36 12.46
N CYS A 205 -3.84 5.24 12.40
CA CYS A 205 -3.72 4.39 11.25
C CYS A 205 -4.32 3.03 11.57
N GLU A 206 -5.41 2.66 10.91
CA GLU A 206 -6.10 1.39 11.14
C GLU A 206 -5.81 0.42 9.99
N PHE A 207 -5.33 -0.76 10.35
CA PHE A 207 -5.08 -1.87 9.46
C PHE A 207 -6.29 -2.77 9.40
N ILE A 208 -7.02 -2.67 8.30
CA ILE A 208 -8.23 -3.44 8.13
C ILE A 208 -7.87 -4.72 7.37
N GLU A 209 -8.01 -5.83 8.07
CA GLU A 209 -8.13 -7.14 7.45
C GLU A 209 -9.26 -7.06 6.46
N ASN A 210 -9.02 -7.60 5.28
CA ASN A 210 -10.09 -7.72 4.35
C ASN A 210 -11.06 -8.80 4.84
N LYS A 211 -11.96 -8.44 5.75
CA LYS A 211 -13.34 -8.88 5.57
C LYS A 211 -13.72 -8.24 4.26
N MET A 212 -13.55 -8.99 3.16
CA MET A 212 -13.65 -8.58 1.75
C MET A 212 -14.33 -7.22 1.61
N PRO A 213 -13.77 -6.26 0.86
CA PRO A 213 -14.43 -4.99 0.71
C PRO A 213 -15.78 -5.39 0.13
N ALA A 214 -16.86 -4.90 0.75
CA ALA A 214 -18.08 -4.83 0.00
C ALA A 214 -17.69 -4.16 -1.32
N GLU A 215 -17.75 -4.95 -2.40
CA GLU A 215 -17.85 -4.52 -3.79
C GLU A 215 -16.55 -4.22 -4.56
N SER A 216 -15.86 -5.27 -5.03
CA SER A 216 -15.88 -5.39 -6.49
C SER A 216 -17.32 -5.75 -6.84
N ILE A 217 -18.12 -4.82 -7.36
CA ILE A 217 -19.41 -5.19 -7.93
C ILE A 217 -19.07 -6.16 -9.06
N SER A 218 -19.27 -7.45 -8.79
CA SER A 218 -19.24 -8.47 -9.81
C SER A 218 -20.36 -8.11 -10.77
N LYS A 219 -20.02 -7.44 -11.88
CA LYS A 219 -20.95 -7.20 -12.99
C LYS A 219 -21.36 -8.51 -13.68
N LEU A 220 -20.94 -9.66 -13.15
CA LEU A 220 -21.36 -10.96 -13.61
C LEU A 220 -22.88 -11.06 -13.52
N THR A 221 -23.46 -11.40 -14.66
CA THR A 221 -24.84 -11.87 -14.76
C THR A 221 -25.01 -13.18 -13.97
N PRO A 222 -26.23 -13.57 -13.61
CA PRO A 222 -26.48 -14.87 -12.95
C PRO A 222 -25.86 -16.06 -13.68
N ASN A 223 -25.89 -16.06 -15.02
CA ASN A 223 -25.26 -17.11 -15.83
C ASN A 223 -23.73 -17.12 -15.68
N GLN A 224 -23.10 -15.94 -15.75
CA GLN A 224 -21.65 -15.85 -15.55
C GLN A 224 -21.27 -16.25 -14.11
N THR A 225 -22.03 -15.84 -13.10
CA THR A 225 -21.81 -16.29 -11.72
C THR A 225 -21.93 -17.82 -11.62
N THR A 226 -22.86 -18.44 -12.34
CA THR A 226 -23.01 -19.90 -12.42
C THR A 226 -21.79 -20.56 -13.06
N ASP A 227 -21.30 -20.03 -14.18
CA ASP A 227 -20.14 -20.58 -14.87
C ASP A 227 -18.88 -20.54 -14.00
N TYR A 228 -18.58 -19.39 -13.39
CA TYR A 228 -17.42 -19.26 -12.50
C TYR A 228 -17.55 -20.16 -11.26
N PHE A 229 -18.76 -20.27 -10.71
CA PHE A 229 -19.04 -21.20 -9.63
C PHE A 229 -18.75 -22.66 -10.05
N ARG A 230 -19.26 -23.09 -11.22
CA ARG A 230 -19.01 -24.43 -11.78
C ARG A 230 -17.52 -24.68 -11.99
N TYR A 231 -16.78 -23.72 -12.57
CA TYR A 231 -15.34 -23.85 -12.77
C TYR A 231 -14.57 -24.03 -11.46
N ALA A 232 -14.95 -23.29 -10.41
CA ALA A 232 -14.32 -23.43 -9.10
C ALA A 232 -14.55 -24.82 -8.48
N LEU A 233 -15.73 -25.42 -8.71
CA LEU A 233 -16.02 -26.80 -8.28
C LEU A 233 -15.17 -27.83 -9.03
N ILE A 234 -15.01 -27.68 -10.35
CA ILE A 234 -14.15 -28.55 -11.18
C ILE A 234 -12.70 -28.50 -10.69
N GLN A 235 -12.21 -27.30 -10.33
CA GLN A 235 -10.85 -27.11 -9.82
C GLN A 235 -10.67 -27.54 -8.35
N GLN A 236 -11.72 -28.06 -7.70
CA GLN A 236 -11.73 -28.40 -6.27
C GLN A 236 -11.35 -27.23 -5.36
N ASN A 237 -11.56 -26.00 -5.81
CA ASN A 237 -11.25 -24.78 -5.08
C ASN A 237 -12.50 -24.23 -4.39
N ILE A 238 -12.86 -24.83 -3.25
CA ILE A 238 -14.03 -24.44 -2.46
C ILE A 238 -13.94 -22.98 -2.00
N GLY A 239 -12.74 -22.49 -1.70
CA GLY A 239 -12.51 -21.08 -1.36
C GLY A 239 -12.94 -20.14 -2.49
N ALA A 240 -12.63 -20.47 -3.74
CA ALA A 240 -13.08 -19.72 -4.92
C ALA A 240 -14.60 -19.85 -5.15
N ALA A 241 -15.18 -21.04 -4.98
CA ALA A 241 -16.62 -21.25 -5.13
C ALA A 241 -17.43 -20.40 -4.13
N LYS A 242 -16.98 -20.34 -2.86
CA LYS A 242 -17.58 -19.50 -1.81
C LYS A 242 -17.64 -18.03 -2.18
N LYS A 243 -16.73 -17.52 -3.03
CA LYS A 243 -16.75 -16.12 -3.50
C LYS A 243 -17.98 -15.79 -4.34
N HIS A 244 -18.66 -16.78 -4.92
CA HIS A 244 -19.87 -16.60 -5.75
C HIS A 244 -21.17 -16.82 -4.98
N CYS A 245 -21.08 -17.18 -3.70
CA CYS A 245 -22.20 -17.44 -2.80
C CYS A 245 -22.48 -16.26 -1.86
N THR A 246 -23.68 -16.22 -1.29
CA THR A 246 -23.94 -15.45 -0.06
C THR A 246 -23.26 -16.12 1.13
N GLU A 247 -23.07 -15.40 2.24
CA GLU A 247 -22.48 -15.97 3.46
C GLU A 247 -23.27 -17.20 3.95
N LYS A 248 -24.60 -17.12 3.89
CA LYS A 248 -25.53 -18.22 4.19
C LYS A 248 -25.21 -19.48 3.36
N MET A 249 -25.01 -19.34 2.06
CA MET A 249 -24.72 -20.48 1.18
C MET A 249 -23.26 -20.95 1.30
N ALA A 250 -22.32 -20.03 1.52
CA ALA A 250 -20.91 -20.35 1.71
C ALA A 250 -20.67 -21.27 2.93
N GLN A 251 -21.50 -21.15 3.97
CA GLN A 251 -21.45 -22.04 5.15
C GLN A 251 -21.97 -23.46 4.86
N LYS A 252 -22.79 -23.65 3.83
CA LYS A 252 -23.45 -24.93 3.51
C LYS A 252 -22.85 -25.64 2.29
N ILE A 253 -22.04 -24.95 1.49
CA ILE A 253 -21.55 -25.48 0.21
C ILE A 253 -20.80 -26.80 0.36
N GLU A 254 -20.00 -26.94 1.40
CA GLU A 254 -19.23 -28.17 1.65
C GLU A 254 -20.17 -29.35 1.93
N SER A 255 -21.21 -29.16 2.74
CA SER A 255 -22.16 -30.24 3.05
C SER A 255 -23.00 -30.66 1.83
N VAL A 256 -23.34 -29.72 0.94
CA VAL A 256 -24.03 -30.02 -0.33
C VAL A 256 -23.14 -30.81 -1.28
N LEU A 257 -21.82 -30.60 -1.24
CA LEU A 257 -20.85 -31.26 -2.13
C LEU A 257 -20.28 -32.56 -1.54
N LEU A 258 -20.46 -32.84 -0.24
CA LEU A 258 -20.02 -34.10 0.39
C LEU A 258 -20.38 -35.38 -0.41
N PRO A 259 -21.57 -35.50 -1.04
CA PRO A 259 -21.93 -36.68 -1.82
C PRO A 259 -21.17 -36.84 -3.15
N TYR A 260 -20.39 -35.83 -3.56
CA TYR A 260 -19.67 -35.79 -4.84
C TYR A 260 -18.17 -35.55 -4.61
N PRO A 261 -17.45 -36.47 -3.95
CA PRO A 261 -16.03 -36.30 -3.70
C PRO A 261 -15.23 -36.43 -5.00
N ASN A 262 -14.19 -35.60 -5.15
CA ASN A 262 -13.24 -35.66 -6.28
C ASN A 262 -13.91 -35.49 -7.66
N ILE A 263 -14.72 -34.44 -7.80
CA ILE A 263 -15.20 -33.98 -9.12
C ILE A 263 -13.99 -33.69 -10.01
N THR A 264 -14.02 -34.23 -11.23
CA THR A 264 -12.99 -34.02 -12.26
C THR A 264 -13.50 -33.13 -13.40
N ASP A 265 -14.80 -33.15 -13.67
CA ASP A 265 -15.44 -32.29 -14.66
C ASP A 265 -16.95 -32.14 -14.39
N ILE A 266 -17.55 -31.07 -14.92
CA ILE A 266 -18.99 -30.82 -14.87
C ILE A 266 -19.44 -30.26 -16.21
N ASN A 267 -20.27 -31.02 -16.92
CA ASN A 267 -20.84 -30.62 -18.20
C ASN A 267 -22.26 -30.08 -18.03
N SER A 268 -22.55 -28.91 -18.60
CA SER A 268 -23.92 -28.40 -18.69
C SER A 268 -24.67 -29.14 -19.80
N LEU A 269 -25.77 -29.79 -19.45
CA LEU A 269 -26.64 -30.55 -20.35
C LEU A 269 -27.89 -29.74 -20.75
N GLY A 270 -27.87 -28.44 -20.53
CA GLY A 270 -29.00 -27.54 -20.77
C GLY A 270 -29.91 -27.35 -19.56
N GLY A 271 -30.76 -26.33 -19.61
CA GLY A 271 -31.56 -25.90 -18.46
C GLY A 271 -32.57 -24.81 -18.80
N SER A 272 -33.25 -24.32 -17.77
CA SER A 272 -34.18 -23.19 -17.85
C SER A 272 -33.93 -22.20 -16.72
N GLY A 273 -34.24 -20.93 -16.93
CA GLY A 273 -34.08 -19.89 -15.92
C GLY A 273 -35.30 -18.98 -15.85
N SER A 274 -35.62 -18.49 -14.65
CA SER A 274 -36.60 -17.44 -14.43
C SER A 274 -35.86 -16.16 -14.02
N PHE A 275 -36.07 -15.06 -14.75
CA PHE A 275 -35.38 -13.79 -14.54
C PHE A 275 -36.36 -12.72 -14.06
N GLY A 276 -36.16 -12.20 -12.84
CA GLY A 276 -36.98 -11.17 -12.18
C GLY A 276 -36.25 -10.58 -10.96
N GLU A 277 -36.97 -10.08 -9.95
CA GLU A 277 -36.34 -9.61 -8.70
C GLU A 277 -35.57 -10.72 -7.96
N LYS A 278 -36.00 -11.97 -8.17
CA LYS A 278 -35.28 -13.19 -7.79
C LYS A 278 -34.96 -13.95 -9.08
N VAL A 279 -33.72 -14.40 -9.22
CA VAL A 279 -33.31 -15.21 -10.37
C VAL A 279 -33.14 -16.65 -9.90
N THR A 280 -33.72 -17.60 -10.64
CA THR A 280 -33.51 -19.03 -10.42
C THR A 280 -33.04 -19.64 -11.71
N ILE A 281 -31.94 -20.38 -11.66
CA ILE A 281 -31.42 -21.16 -12.79
C ILE A 281 -31.54 -22.63 -12.42
N ASN A 282 -32.23 -23.40 -13.26
CA ASN A 282 -32.35 -24.85 -13.17
C ASN A 282 -31.52 -25.46 -14.31
N GLU A 283 -30.35 -25.99 -14.01
CA GLU A 283 -29.50 -26.66 -14.99
C GLU A 283 -29.52 -28.17 -14.80
N ASN A 284 -29.33 -28.93 -15.88
CA ASN A 284 -28.98 -30.33 -15.77
C ASN A 284 -27.47 -30.45 -15.91
N TRP A 285 -26.80 -31.01 -14.92
CA TRP A 285 -25.35 -31.21 -14.91
C TRP A 285 -25.02 -32.69 -15.09
N GLY A 286 -23.99 -32.98 -15.88
CA GLY A 286 -23.28 -34.25 -15.85
C GLY A 286 -22.00 -34.09 -15.04
N ILE A 287 -22.00 -34.56 -13.80
CA ILE A 287 -20.86 -34.49 -12.89
C ILE A 287 -20.00 -35.73 -13.10
N ILE A 288 -18.74 -35.55 -13.51
CA ILE A 288 -17.78 -36.64 -13.74
C ILE A 288 -16.88 -36.76 -12.52
N LEU A 289 -16.92 -37.91 -11.86
CA LEU A 289 -16.09 -38.23 -10.69
C LEU A 289 -14.76 -38.87 -11.13
N LYS A 290 -13.80 -38.94 -10.20
CA LYS A 290 -12.45 -39.50 -10.45
C LYS A 290 -12.42 -40.94 -10.97
N ASP A 291 -13.46 -41.72 -10.73
CA ASP A 291 -13.65 -43.08 -11.26
C ASP A 291 -14.24 -43.10 -12.68
N ASN A 292 -14.32 -41.94 -13.35
CA ASN A 292 -15.00 -41.70 -14.64
C ASN A 292 -16.51 -41.99 -14.62
N LYS A 293 -17.12 -42.18 -13.45
CA LYS A 293 -18.58 -42.28 -13.35
C LYS A 293 -19.20 -40.91 -13.57
N THR A 294 -20.18 -40.84 -14.46
CA THR A 294 -20.96 -39.63 -14.70
C THR A 294 -22.29 -39.71 -13.96
N GLU A 295 -22.54 -38.79 -13.03
CA GLU A 295 -23.84 -38.63 -12.38
C GLU A 295 -24.62 -37.49 -13.03
N LYS A 296 -25.83 -37.79 -13.51
CA LYS A 296 -26.74 -36.77 -14.05
C LYS A 296 -27.59 -36.20 -12.93
N CYS A 297 -27.46 -34.91 -12.71
CA CYS A 297 -28.15 -34.21 -11.63
C CYS A 297 -28.95 -33.03 -12.20
N ASN A 298 -30.09 -32.73 -11.56
CA ASN A 298 -30.69 -31.43 -11.70
C ASN A 298 -30.10 -30.51 -10.63
N VAL A 299 -29.71 -29.32 -11.03
CA VAL A 299 -29.07 -28.32 -10.19
C VAL A 299 -29.94 -27.09 -10.16
N VAL A 300 -30.30 -26.67 -8.95
CA VAL A 300 -31.11 -25.47 -8.73
C VAL A 300 -30.25 -24.43 -8.04
N LEU A 301 -30.06 -23.30 -8.72
CA LEU A 301 -29.31 -22.15 -8.23
C LEU A 301 -30.27 -20.98 -8.06
N ARG A 302 -30.44 -20.50 -6.83
CA ARG A 302 -31.25 -19.31 -6.52
C ARG A 302 -30.33 -18.15 -6.24
N PHE A 303 -30.56 -17.03 -6.91
CA PHE A 303 -29.72 -15.85 -6.82
C PHE A 303 -30.45 -14.70 -6.14
N VAL A 304 -29.68 -13.94 -5.39
CA VAL A 304 -30.08 -12.64 -4.87
C VAL A 304 -29.14 -11.57 -5.41
N LYS A 305 -29.71 -10.42 -5.80
CA LYS A 305 -28.93 -9.27 -6.20
C LYS A 305 -28.41 -8.60 -4.92
N GLN A 306 -27.11 -8.68 -4.69
CA GLN A 306 -26.44 -7.93 -3.64
C GLN A 306 -25.79 -6.69 -4.22
N LYS A 307 -25.36 -5.77 -3.35
CA LYS A 307 -24.63 -4.58 -3.81
C LYS A 307 -23.37 -4.95 -4.61
N ASN A 308 -22.75 -6.11 -4.31
CA ASN A 308 -21.57 -6.64 -4.99
C ASN A 308 -21.86 -7.57 -6.20
N GLY A 309 -23.07 -7.55 -6.77
CA GLY A 309 -23.46 -8.36 -7.93
C GLY A 309 -24.45 -9.49 -7.59
N TRP A 310 -24.72 -10.36 -8.56
CA TRP A 310 -25.56 -11.53 -8.33
C TRP A 310 -24.77 -12.63 -7.60
N LYS A 311 -25.30 -13.08 -6.46
CA LYS A 311 -24.72 -14.15 -5.64
C LYS A 311 -25.70 -15.30 -5.51
N ILE A 312 -25.18 -16.51 -5.42
CA ILE A 312 -25.95 -17.72 -5.17
C ILE A 312 -26.35 -17.73 -3.68
N ASP A 313 -27.63 -17.53 -3.41
CA ASP A 313 -28.20 -17.61 -2.06
C ASP A 313 -28.56 -19.04 -1.65
N ASP A 314 -28.78 -19.90 -2.65
CA ASP A 314 -29.13 -21.29 -2.45
C ASP A 314 -28.67 -22.15 -3.62
N PHE A 315 -28.17 -23.34 -3.33
CA PHE A 315 -27.64 -24.29 -4.29
C PHE A 315 -28.02 -25.72 -3.87
N GLU A 316 -28.77 -26.39 -4.73
CA GLU A 316 -29.26 -27.75 -4.49
C GLU A 316 -28.87 -28.64 -5.67
N ILE A 317 -28.38 -29.85 -5.36
CA ILE A 317 -28.14 -30.90 -6.34
C ILE A 317 -29.16 -32.02 -6.11
N ILE A 318 -30.13 -32.12 -7.00
CA ILE A 318 -31.18 -33.13 -6.96
C ILE A 318 -30.77 -34.27 -7.90
N LYS A 319 -30.49 -35.45 -7.35
CA LYS A 319 -30.23 -36.63 -8.17
C LYS A 319 -31.49 -36.97 -8.96
N LYS A 320 -31.37 -37.06 -10.28
CA LYS A 320 -32.44 -37.64 -11.09
C LYS A 320 -32.28 -39.17 -11.04
N PRO A 321 -33.34 -39.93 -10.72
CA PRO A 321 -33.32 -41.36 -10.99
C PRO A 321 -33.12 -41.55 -12.50
N LEU A 322 -32.33 -42.56 -12.86
CA LEU A 322 -32.12 -42.99 -14.24
C LEU A 322 -33.43 -43.36 -14.92
#